data_AF-A0A660QLG9-F1
#
_entry.id   AF-A0A660QLG9-F1
#
_cell.length_a   1.000
_cell.length_b   1.000
_cell.length_c   1.000
_cell.angle_alpha   90.00
_cell.angle_beta   90.00
_cell.angle_gamma   90.00
#
_symmetry.space_group_name_H-M   'P 1'
#
loop_
_entity.id
_entity.type
_entity.pdbx_description
1 polymer ?
#
loop_
_entity_poly.entity_id
_entity_poly.type
_entity_poly.pdbx_seq_one_letter_code
_entity_poly.pdbx_strand_id
1 'polypeptide(L)'
;MAKKKPEVTLHSYGLYDGWDRGSKDLPSLIRMTTEIEAALEVEFGYILRIRNARNGKVTFRMEHPPFKGEDGETAPPFEGELYVKTNDFRFFLGDTIWAPVGDKRGAWRLITWLDGKKVADKTLSLV
;
A
#
# COMPACT_ATOMS: atom_id res chain seq x y z
N MET A 1 -26.35 -16.06 15.54
CA MET A 1 -25.27 -15.14 15.95
C MET A 1 -24.93 -14.23 14.78
N ALA A 2 -25.17 -12.92 14.89
CA ALA A 2 -24.90 -11.99 13.79
C ALA A 2 -23.38 -11.88 13.58
N LYS A 3 -22.88 -12.30 12.40
CA LYS A 3 -21.50 -11.99 12.00
C LYS A 3 -21.35 -10.47 12.07
N LYS A 4 -20.44 -9.98 12.93
CA LYS A 4 -20.10 -8.56 12.97
C LYS A 4 -19.64 -8.15 11.57
N LYS A 5 -20.14 -7.02 11.07
CA LYS A 5 -19.73 -6.52 9.76
C LYS A 5 -18.23 -6.21 9.78
N PRO A 6 -17.49 -6.51 8.71
CA PRO A 6 -16.10 -6.12 8.61
C PRO A 6 -15.99 -4.60 8.66
N GLU A 7 -15.09 -4.09 9.49
CA GLU A 7 -14.80 -2.67 9.67
C GLU A 7 -13.40 -2.41 9.12
N VAL A 8 -13.30 -1.53 8.12
CA VAL A 8 -12.02 -1.13 7.55
C VAL A 8 -11.86 0.37 7.73
N THR A 9 -10.74 0.77 8.31
CA THR A 9 -10.40 2.17 8.54
C THR A 9 -8.99 2.45 8.03
N LEU A 10 -8.82 3.59 7.35
CA LEU A 10 -7.50 4.10 6.98
C LEU A 10 -6.83 4.61 8.25
N HIS A 11 -5.81 3.90 8.73
CA HIS A 11 -5.12 4.24 9.96
C HIS A 11 -4.12 5.39 9.75
N SER A 12 -3.33 5.29 8.69
CA SER A 12 -2.31 6.28 8.35
C SER A 12 -1.96 6.18 6.87
N TYR A 13 -1.41 7.25 6.29
CA TYR A 13 -0.90 7.30 4.92
C TYR A 13 0.21 8.34 4.82
N GLY A 14 1.12 8.19 3.85
CA GLY A 14 2.20 9.14 3.60
C GLY A 14 3.56 8.47 3.64
N LEU A 15 4.52 9.13 4.30
CA LEU A 15 5.91 8.70 4.43
C LEU A 15 6.07 7.72 5.59
N TYR A 16 6.75 6.63 5.32
CA TYR A 16 7.03 5.56 6.26
C TYR A 16 8.53 5.33 6.38
N ASP A 17 8.93 4.63 7.44
CA ASP A 17 10.29 4.21 7.69
C ASP A 17 10.31 2.86 8.41
N GLY A 18 11.39 2.11 8.19
CA GLY A 18 11.65 0.84 8.88
C GLY A 18 10.79 -0.31 8.41
N TRP A 19 10.32 -0.31 7.16
CA TRP A 19 9.73 -1.52 6.59
C TRP A 19 10.82 -2.57 6.40
N ASP A 20 10.67 -3.70 7.07
CA ASP A 20 11.59 -4.82 6.95
C ASP A 20 10.83 -6.04 6.44
N ARG A 21 11.24 -6.57 5.27
CA ARG A 21 10.62 -7.75 4.66
C ARG A 21 10.76 -9.01 5.54
N GLY A 22 11.76 -9.06 6.42
CA GLY A 22 12.02 -10.16 7.35
C GLY A 22 11.29 -10.03 8.69
N SER A 23 10.87 -8.82 9.04
CA SER A 23 10.20 -8.52 10.29
C SER A 23 8.68 -8.61 10.15
N LYS A 24 8.03 -8.93 11.26
CA LYS A 24 6.56 -8.88 11.37
C LYS A 24 6.04 -7.49 11.71
N ASP A 25 6.96 -6.57 11.97
CA ASP A 25 6.65 -5.20 12.36
C ASP A 25 6.20 -4.38 11.16
N LEU A 26 5.22 -3.51 11.41
CA LEU A 26 4.74 -2.57 10.42
C LEU A 26 5.65 -1.34 10.44
N PRO A 27 5.83 -0.68 9.28
CA PRO A 27 6.65 0.51 9.23
C PRO A 27 6.03 1.62 10.08
N SER A 28 6.89 2.49 10.59
CA SER A 28 6.48 3.63 11.40
C SER A 28 6.12 4.81 10.50
N LEU A 29 4.99 5.45 10.76
CA LEU A 29 4.60 6.66 10.05
C LEU A 29 5.53 7.80 10.45
N ILE A 30 6.28 8.33 9.49
CA ILE A 30 7.12 9.51 9.68
C ILE A 30 6.30 10.78 9.48
N ARG A 31 5.55 10.85 8.37
CA ARG A 31 4.78 12.04 8.01
C ARG A 31 3.54 11.70 7.21
N MET A 32 2.39 12.21 7.66
CA MET A 32 1.17 12.17 6.85
C MET A 32 1.23 13.22 5.75
N THR A 33 1.38 12.77 4.51
CA THR A 33 1.45 13.63 3.32
C THR A 33 0.95 12.86 2.10
N THR A 34 0.46 13.58 1.11
CA THR A 34 0.19 13.04 -0.22
C THR A 34 1.30 13.33 -1.20
N GLU A 35 2.24 14.20 -0.85
CA GLU A 35 3.43 14.52 -1.62
C GLU A 35 4.63 13.82 -0.96
N ILE A 36 5.26 12.91 -1.69
CA ILE A 36 6.37 12.09 -1.26
C ILE A 36 7.60 12.53 -2.05
N GLU A 37 8.68 12.83 -1.36
CA GLU A 37 9.94 13.14 -2.04
C GLU A 37 10.46 11.90 -2.74
N ALA A 38 10.66 11.99 -4.05
CA ALA A 38 11.28 10.94 -4.83
C ALA A 38 12.79 10.92 -4.52
N ALA A 39 13.16 10.18 -3.48
CA ALA A 39 14.53 9.88 -3.09
C ALA A 39 14.69 8.38 -2.82
N LEU A 40 15.90 7.86 -3.03
CA LEU A 40 16.19 6.44 -2.77
C LEU A 40 15.89 6.08 -1.31
N GLU A 41 15.39 4.87 -1.09
CA GLU A 41 15.11 4.32 0.24
C GLU A 41 13.94 5.02 0.97
N VAL A 42 13.31 6.02 0.34
CA VAL A 42 12.08 6.63 0.87
C VAL A 42 10.92 5.67 0.70
N GLU A 43 10.22 5.41 1.80
CA GLU A 43 9.06 4.54 1.82
C GLU A 43 7.77 5.33 1.87
N PHE A 44 6.78 4.85 1.12
CA PHE A 44 5.48 5.49 1.09
C PHE A 44 4.36 4.48 0.99
N GLY A 45 3.19 4.86 1.48
CA GLY A 45 2.02 3.99 1.38
C GLY A 45 0.91 4.39 2.33
N TYR A 46 0.17 3.40 2.78
CA TYR A 46 -0.79 3.52 3.86
C TYR A 46 -0.95 2.25 4.67
N ILE A 47 -1.42 2.41 5.89
CA ILE A 47 -1.83 1.32 6.76
C ILE A 47 -3.35 1.34 6.88
N LEU A 48 -4.00 0.24 6.53
CA LEU A 48 -5.40 -0.03 6.86
C LEU A 48 -5.50 -0.86 8.12
N ARG A 49 -6.46 -0.53 8.96
CA ARG A 49 -6.87 -1.36 10.07
C ARG A 49 -8.17 -2.07 9.71
N ILE A 50 -8.09 -3.38 9.59
CA ILE A 50 -9.18 -4.28 9.20
C ILE A 50 -9.61 -5.07 10.44
N ARG A 51 -10.88 -4.94 10.81
CA ARG A 51 -11.49 -5.59 11.97
C ARG A 51 -12.67 -6.46 11.60
N ASN A 52 -12.88 -7.54 12.35
CA ASN A 52 -13.99 -8.48 12.15
C ASN A 52 -14.07 -9.07 10.74
N ALA A 53 -12.94 -9.16 10.03
CA ALA A 53 -12.86 -9.67 8.66
C ALA A 53 -11.95 -10.90 8.55
N ARG A 54 -11.83 -11.69 9.63
CA ARG A 54 -10.97 -12.89 9.63
C ARG A 54 -11.36 -13.84 8.48
N ASN A 55 -10.35 -14.35 7.78
CA ASN A 55 -10.47 -15.12 6.53
C ASN A 55 -11.01 -14.33 5.31
N GLY A 56 -11.24 -13.02 5.44
CA GLY A 56 -11.58 -12.16 4.30
C GLY A 56 -10.41 -12.06 3.33
N LYS A 57 -10.73 -12.04 2.04
CA LYS A 57 -9.72 -11.89 0.97
C LYS A 57 -9.43 -10.40 0.75
N VAL A 58 -8.22 -9.97 1.05
CA VAL A 58 -7.73 -8.63 0.71
C VAL A 58 -7.01 -8.72 -0.62
N THR A 59 -7.47 -7.95 -1.59
CA THR A 59 -6.75 -7.75 -2.86
C THR A 59 -6.31 -6.30 -2.94
N PHE A 60 -5.14 -6.07 -3.53
CA PHE A 60 -4.61 -4.73 -3.70
C PHE A 60 -4.04 -4.54 -5.10
N ARG A 61 -4.03 -3.27 -5.52
CA ARG A 61 -3.47 -2.81 -6.78
C ARG A 61 -2.80 -1.47 -6.56
N MET A 62 -1.57 -1.34 -7.02
CA MET A 62 -0.82 -0.09 -7.04
C MET A 62 -0.57 0.30 -8.47
N GLU A 63 -1.28 1.32 -8.92
CA GLU A 63 -1.01 1.95 -10.20
C GLU A 63 0.12 2.95 -9.99
N HIS A 64 1.13 2.88 -10.84
CA HIS A 64 2.29 3.76 -10.80
C HIS A 64 2.44 4.46 -12.15
N PRO A 65 3.20 5.57 -12.22
CA PRO A 65 3.55 6.18 -13.50
C PRO A 65 4.20 5.15 -14.43
N PRO A 66 4.00 5.29 -15.76
CA PRO A 66 4.58 4.38 -16.72
C PRO A 66 6.10 4.55 -16.74
N PHE A 67 6.80 3.65 -16.06
CA PHE A 67 8.25 3.54 -16.15
C PHE A 67 8.62 2.35 -17.03
N LYS A 68 9.73 2.50 -17.75
CA LYS A 68 10.28 1.41 -18.56
C LYS A 68 10.97 0.41 -17.64
N GLY A 69 10.59 -0.85 -17.75
CA GLY A 69 11.36 -1.96 -17.17
C GLY A 69 12.65 -2.19 -17.95
N GLU A 70 13.44 -3.17 -17.53
CA GLU A 70 14.69 -3.56 -18.21
C GLU A 70 14.46 -4.01 -19.68
N ASP A 71 13.28 -4.54 -19.99
CA ASP A 71 12.89 -4.95 -21.35
C ASP A 71 12.49 -3.77 -22.25
N GLY A 72 12.43 -2.54 -21.71
CA GLY A 72 11.97 -1.35 -22.42
C GLY A 72 10.45 -1.19 -22.49
N GLU A 73 9.69 -2.20 -22.04
CA GLU A 73 8.24 -2.16 -21.89
C GLU A 73 7.80 -1.42 -20.63
N THR A 74 6.58 -0.88 -20.63
CA THR A 74 6.01 -0.24 -19.44
C THR A 74 5.70 -1.30 -18.39
N ALA A 75 6.24 -1.13 -17.18
CA ALA A 75 5.97 -2.07 -16.11
C ALA A 75 4.45 -2.13 -15.79
N PRO A 76 3.89 -3.34 -15.58
CA PRO A 76 2.50 -3.49 -15.18
C PRO A 76 2.30 -2.99 -13.73
N PRO A 77 1.07 -2.58 -13.36
CA PRO A 77 0.76 -2.21 -11.99
C PRO A 77 1.04 -3.37 -11.02
N PHE A 78 1.39 -3.04 -9.77
CA PHE A 78 1.62 -4.06 -8.75
C PHE A 78 0.28 -4.56 -8.22
N GLU A 79 0.05 -5.86 -8.31
CA GLU A 79 -1.18 -6.51 -7.86
C GLU A 79 -0.84 -7.67 -6.93
N GLY A 80 -1.70 -7.89 -5.94
CA GLY A 80 -1.51 -9.00 -5.01
C GLY A 80 -2.75 -9.31 -4.20
N GLU A 81 -2.71 -10.47 -3.54
CA GLU A 81 -3.77 -10.93 -2.66
C GLU A 81 -3.22 -11.55 -1.38
N LEU A 82 -3.95 -11.36 -0.29
CA LEU A 82 -3.67 -11.99 0.99
C LEU A 82 -4.96 -12.22 1.78
N TYR A 83 -4.88 -13.04 2.82
CA TYR A 83 -6.00 -13.33 3.69
C TYR A 83 -5.80 -12.70 5.06
N VAL A 84 -6.88 -12.14 5.61
CA VAL A 84 -6.89 -11.57 6.96
C VAL A 84 -6.70 -12.69 7.99
N LYS A 85 -5.53 -12.70 8.66
CA LYS A 85 -5.15 -13.76 9.60
C LYS A 85 -5.79 -13.61 10.99
N THR A 86 -6.04 -12.37 11.42
CA THR A 86 -6.48 -12.02 12.78
C THR A 86 -7.74 -11.16 12.78
N ASN A 87 -8.44 -11.07 13.91
CA ASN A 87 -9.63 -10.23 14.03
C ASN A 87 -9.33 -8.73 14.05
N ASP A 88 -8.12 -8.32 14.48
CA ASP A 88 -7.57 -6.97 14.32
C ASP A 88 -6.31 -7.17 13.46
N PHE A 89 -6.42 -6.85 12.18
CA PHE A 89 -5.37 -7.03 11.19
C PHE A 89 -4.99 -5.67 10.64
N ARG A 90 -3.69 -5.42 10.56
CA ARG A 90 -3.15 -4.20 9.98
C ARG A 90 -2.49 -4.58 8.66
N PHE A 91 -2.95 -3.92 7.61
CA PHE A 91 -2.49 -4.16 6.27
C PHE A 91 -1.74 -2.91 5.81
N PHE A 92 -0.45 -3.06 5.51
CA PHE A 92 0.34 -2.02 4.87
C PHE A 92 0.36 -2.26 3.36
N LEU A 93 0.01 -1.22 2.61
CA LEU A 93 0.18 -1.17 1.15
C LEU A 93 1.08 0.01 0.84
N GLY A 94 2.21 -0.25 0.21
CA GLY A 94 3.23 0.74 -0.04
C GLY A 94 4.41 0.13 -0.77
N ASP A 95 5.37 0.98 -1.12
CA ASP A 95 6.63 0.58 -1.74
C ASP A 95 7.78 1.48 -1.28
N THR A 96 9.00 1.06 -1.56
CA THR A 96 10.25 1.73 -1.21
C THR A 96 10.90 2.22 -2.49
N ILE A 97 11.10 3.53 -2.65
CA ILE A 97 11.62 4.13 -3.89
C ILE A 97 13.01 3.57 -4.23
N TRP A 98 13.12 3.08 -5.47
CA TRP A 98 14.33 2.44 -6.00
C TRP A 98 14.85 3.15 -7.26
N ALA A 99 16.11 2.88 -7.58
CA ALA A 99 16.74 3.43 -8.78
C ALA A 99 16.16 2.79 -10.06
N PRO A 100 16.03 3.56 -11.16
CA PRO A 100 16.18 5.01 -11.26
C PRO A 100 15.00 5.79 -10.67
N VAL A 101 15.28 6.72 -9.76
CA VAL A 101 14.26 7.50 -9.04
C VAL A 101 13.42 8.38 -9.98
N GLY A 102 14.04 8.91 -11.03
CA GLY A 102 13.38 9.81 -11.99
C GLY A 102 12.16 9.17 -12.65
N ASP A 103 12.22 7.87 -12.94
CA ASP A 103 11.11 7.13 -13.55
C ASP A 103 9.98 6.83 -12.56
N LYS A 104 10.22 6.96 -11.25
CA LYS A 104 9.20 6.71 -10.21
C LYS A 104 8.40 7.95 -9.85
N ARG A 105 8.79 9.13 -10.35
CA ARG A 105 8.06 10.38 -10.12
C ARG A 105 6.70 10.36 -10.79
N GLY A 106 5.69 10.87 -10.11
CA GLY A 106 4.32 10.93 -10.60
C GLY A 106 3.29 10.38 -9.61
N ALA A 107 2.09 10.11 -10.11
CA ALA A 107 0.97 9.68 -9.28
C ALA A 107 0.98 8.16 -9.07
N TRP A 108 1.08 7.76 -7.81
CA TRP A 108 0.94 6.40 -7.33
C TRP A 108 -0.42 6.22 -6.69
N ARG A 109 -1.30 5.42 -7.31
CA ARG A 109 -2.64 5.15 -6.83
C ARG A 109 -2.71 3.77 -6.20
N LEU A 110 -2.89 3.76 -4.88
CA LEU A 110 -2.94 2.57 -4.06
C LEU A 110 -4.40 2.23 -3.75
N ILE A 111 -4.87 1.08 -4.22
CA ILE A 111 -6.26 0.64 -4.09
C ILE A 111 -6.30 -0.70 -3.37
N THR A 112 -7.18 -0.82 -2.39
CA THR A 112 -7.40 -2.05 -1.64
C THR A 112 -8.87 -2.42 -1.65
N TRP A 113 -9.14 -3.70 -1.88
CA TRP A 113 -10.44 -4.33 -1.79
C TRP A 113 -10.44 -5.40 -0.69
N LEU A 114 -11.58 -5.56 -0.03
CA LEU A 114 -11.85 -6.62 0.91
C LEU A 114 -13.08 -7.39 0.42
N ASP A 115 -12.92 -8.68 0.16
CA ASP A 115 -13.95 -9.57 -0.39
C ASP A 115 -14.63 -8.99 -1.64
N GLY A 116 -13.81 -8.39 -2.53
CA GLY A 116 -14.25 -7.75 -3.77
C GLY A 116 -14.83 -6.34 -3.62
N LYS A 117 -15.00 -5.82 -2.39
CA LYS A 117 -15.49 -4.46 -2.14
C LYS A 117 -14.32 -3.50 -1.97
N LYS A 118 -14.29 -2.40 -2.73
CA LYS A 118 -13.26 -1.35 -2.56
C LYS A 118 -13.40 -0.71 -1.17
N VAL A 119 -12.34 -0.79 -0.38
CA VAL A 119 -12.31 -0.26 1.01
C VAL A 119 -11.35 0.90 1.18
N ALA A 120 -10.34 1.02 0.31
CA ALA A 120 -9.43 2.16 0.28
C ALA A 120 -9.01 2.48 -1.16
N ASP A 121 -8.84 3.76 -1.45
CA ASP A 121 -8.39 4.30 -2.73
C ASP A 121 -7.67 5.61 -2.41
N LYS A 122 -6.34 5.63 -2.53
CA LYS A 122 -5.53 6.78 -2.16
C LYS A 122 -4.44 6.98 -3.19
N THR A 123 -4.29 8.22 -3.65
CA THR A 123 -3.21 8.62 -4.54
C THR A 123 -2.15 9.39 -3.77
N LEU A 124 -0.89 9.02 -3.96
CA LEU A 124 0.31 9.67 -3.45
C LEU A 124 1.11 10.15 -4.66
N SER A 125 1.60 11.38 -4.64
CA SER A 125 2.38 11.98 -5.70
C SER A 125 3.84 12.00 -5.30
N LEU A 126 4.67 11.30 -6.07
CA LEU A 126 6.12 11.35 -5.92
C LEU A 126 6.65 12.54 -6.71
N VAL A 127 7.24 13.51 -5.98
CA VAL A 127 7.75 14.79 -6.51
C VAL A 127 9.28 14.82 -6.56
#